data_AF-A0A520V456-F1
#
_entry.id   AF-A0A520V456-F1
#
_cell.length_a   1.000
_cell.length_b   1.000
_cell.length_c   1.000
_cell.angle_alpha   90.00
_cell.angle_beta   90.00
_cell.angle_gamma   90.00
#
_symmetry.space_group_name_H-M   'P 1'
#
loop_
_entity.id
_entity.type
_entity.pdbx_description
1 polymer ?
#
loop_
_entity_poly.entity_id
_entity_poly.type
_entity_poly.pdbx_seq_one_letter_code
_entity_poly.pdbx_strand_id
1 'polypeptide(L)'
;MVDIEKPVSELSKQREIGENMSDSRQLSTLVKELDNTLRTVASVDEYLTRISKAKDILSKDAIELSEKVEKDKINLQNSLFEIGKFIQSALDTINISGEELDVAAEQLILFNHSKDDAIVYAEKELKGLEPGTYWARYWSGLLERLNS
;
A
#
# COMPACT_ATOMS: atom_id res chain seq x y z
N MET A 1 24.88 38.21 19.21
CA MET A 1 23.64 37.81 18.51
C MET A 1 23.54 36.31 18.64
N VAL A 2 22.59 35.82 19.43
CA VAL A 2 22.28 34.39 19.48
C VAL A 2 21.29 34.14 18.35
N ASP A 3 21.65 33.28 17.41
CA ASP A 3 20.75 32.86 16.32
C ASP A 3 19.60 32.05 16.90
N ILE A 4 18.41 32.65 16.99
CA ILE A 4 17.18 32.03 17.51
C ILE A 4 16.35 31.38 16.37
N GLU A 5 16.82 31.39 15.12
CA GLU A 5 16.04 30.87 13.98
C GLU A 5 16.08 29.34 13.78
N LYS A 6 17.01 28.61 14.40
CA LYS A 6 17.15 27.15 14.20
C LYS A 6 16.06 26.24 14.80
N PRO A 7 15.51 26.44 16.01
CA PRO A 7 14.66 25.43 16.65
C PRO A 7 13.27 25.29 16.01
N VAL A 8 12.70 26.35 15.44
CA VAL A 8 11.35 26.31 14.85
C VAL A 8 11.34 25.57 13.51
N SER A 9 12.42 25.69 12.73
CA SER A 9 12.59 25.02 11.44
C SER A 9 12.77 23.51 11.61
N GLU A 10 13.60 23.08 12.57
CA GLU A 10 13.82 21.65 12.88
C GLU A 10 12.55 20.98 13.41
N LEU A 11 11.79 21.65 14.28
CA LEU A 11 10.52 21.12 14.80
C LEU A 11 9.45 20.98 13.71
N SER A 12 9.40 21.92 12.77
CA SER A 12 8.46 21.87 11.63
C SER A 12 8.78 20.68 10.71
N LYS A 13 10.06 20.45 10.41
CA LYS A 13 10.51 19.32 9.61
C LYS A 13 10.24 17.96 10.26
N GLN A 14 10.53 17.83 11.55
CA GLN A 14 10.24 16.59 12.30
C GLN A 14 8.74 16.26 12.30
N ARG A 15 7.90 17.30 12.37
CA ARG A 15 6.45 17.13 12.28
C ARG A 15 6.01 16.64 10.89
N GLU A 16 6.52 17.23 9.82
CA GLU A 16 6.23 16.79 8.45
C GLU A 16 6.65 15.34 8.19
N ILE A 17 7.84 14.94 8.68
CA ILE A 17 8.31 13.54 8.59
C ILE A 17 7.34 12.61 9.34
N GLY A 18 6.89 13.01 10.54
CA GLY A 18 5.93 12.24 11.33
C GLY A 18 4.57 12.09 10.66
N GLU A 19 4.08 13.17 10.04
CA GLU A 19 2.81 13.18 9.28
C GLU A 19 2.91 12.30 8.02
N ASN A 20 3.96 12.42 7.21
CA ASN A 20 4.19 11.59 6.04
C ASN A 20 4.26 10.10 6.37
N MET A 21 4.97 9.74 7.45
CA MET A 21 5.08 8.36 7.92
C MET A 21 3.74 7.81 8.44
N SER A 22 2.91 8.66 9.04
CA SER A 22 1.55 8.28 9.46
C SER A 22 0.67 8.01 8.24
N ASP A 23 0.66 8.94 7.29
CA ASP A 23 -0.19 8.86 6.09
C ASP A 23 0.21 7.67 5.21
N SER A 24 1.51 7.45 4.98
CA SER A 24 1.99 6.33 4.18
C SER A 24 1.60 4.98 4.79
N ARG A 25 1.61 4.86 6.12
CA ARG A 25 1.16 3.65 6.84
C ARG A 25 -0.35 3.45 6.75
N GLN A 26 -1.13 4.51 6.90
CA GLN A 26 -2.59 4.44 6.77
C GLN A 26 -3.00 4.01 5.36
N LEU A 27 -2.46 4.68 4.34
CA LEU A 27 -2.76 4.34 2.94
C LEU A 27 -2.29 2.92 2.59
N SER A 28 -1.11 2.50 3.04
CA SER A 28 -0.64 1.12 2.85
C SER A 28 -1.52 0.08 3.52
N THR A 29 -2.13 0.42 4.67
CA THR A 29 -3.11 -0.44 5.35
C THR A 29 -4.37 -0.56 4.50
N LEU A 30 -4.88 0.55 3.98
CA LEU A 30 -6.05 0.55 3.10
C LEU A 30 -5.82 -0.24 1.80
N VAL A 31 -4.62 -0.17 1.21
CA VAL A 31 -4.26 -1.01 0.04
C VAL A 31 -4.37 -2.51 0.41
N LYS A 32 -3.83 -2.92 1.55
CA LYS A 32 -3.90 -4.31 2.01
C LYS A 32 -5.32 -4.76 2.32
N GLU A 33 -6.12 -3.92 2.95
CA GLU A 33 -7.53 -4.20 3.25
C GLU A 33 -8.36 -4.32 1.97
N LEU A 34 -8.07 -3.48 0.97
CA LEU A 34 -8.69 -3.57 -0.34
C LEU A 34 -8.36 -4.89 -1.03
N ASP A 35 -7.10 -5.31 -1.04
CA ASP A 35 -6.68 -6.59 -1.62
C ASP A 35 -7.41 -7.78 -0.97
N ASN A 36 -7.55 -7.76 0.36
CA ASN A 36 -8.29 -8.78 1.10
C ASN A 36 -9.79 -8.75 0.77
N THR A 37 -10.36 -7.55 0.58
CA THR A 37 -11.75 -7.39 0.18
C THR A 37 -11.98 -7.94 -1.23
N LEU A 38 -11.10 -7.62 -2.19
CA LEU A 38 -11.18 -8.13 -3.57
C LEU A 38 -11.07 -9.66 -3.62
N ARG A 39 -10.21 -10.28 -2.81
CA ARG A 39 -10.17 -11.76 -2.67
C ARG A 39 -11.48 -12.34 -2.16
N THR A 40 -12.13 -11.64 -1.23
CA THR A 40 -13.45 -12.07 -0.70
C THR A 40 -14.52 -11.95 -1.78
N VAL A 41 -14.52 -10.87 -2.57
CA VAL A 41 -15.43 -10.73 -3.72
C VAL A 41 -15.21 -11.84 -4.75
N ALA A 42 -13.97 -12.23 -5.02
CA ALA A 42 -13.67 -13.36 -5.91
C ALA A 42 -14.27 -14.69 -5.44
N SER A 43 -14.44 -14.90 -4.12
CA SER A 43 -15.10 -16.12 -3.61
C SER A 43 -16.58 -16.23 -4.02
N VAL A 44 -17.22 -15.10 -4.36
CA VAL A 44 -18.59 -15.09 -4.90
C VAL A 44 -18.64 -15.78 -6.27
N ASP A 45 -17.57 -15.71 -7.08
CA ASP A 45 -17.48 -16.41 -8.38
C ASP A 45 -17.61 -17.92 -8.21
N GLU A 46 -16.98 -18.47 -7.18
CA GLU A 46 -17.05 -19.90 -6.89
C GLU A 46 -18.47 -20.32 -6.55
N TYR A 47 -19.19 -19.49 -5.77
CA TYR A 47 -20.59 -19.73 -5.44
C TYR A 47 -21.48 -19.66 -6.68
N LEU A 48 -21.36 -18.61 -7.48
CA LEU A 48 -22.15 -18.43 -8.71
C LEU A 48 -21.87 -19.53 -9.74
N THR A 49 -20.62 -20.00 -9.82
CA THR A 49 -20.25 -21.18 -10.63
C THR A 49 -21.00 -22.43 -10.19
N ARG A 50 -21.16 -22.66 -8.88
CA ARG A 50 -21.93 -23.81 -8.35
C ARG A 50 -23.42 -23.67 -8.66
N ILE A 51 -23.98 -22.46 -8.54
CA ILE A 51 -25.38 -22.18 -8.92
C ILE A 51 -25.61 -22.46 -10.41
N SER A 52 -24.71 -21.99 -11.27
CA SER A 52 -24.79 -22.24 -12.72
C SER A 52 -24.80 -23.74 -13.06
N LYS A 53 -24.01 -24.56 -12.34
CA LYS A 53 -24.01 -26.03 -12.48
C LYS A 53 -25.31 -26.69 -12.00
N ALA A 54 -26.01 -26.07 -11.06
CA ALA A 54 -27.27 -26.57 -10.49
C ALA A 54 -28.53 -26.00 -11.18
N LYS A 55 -28.38 -25.26 -12.29
CA LYS A 55 -29.47 -24.54 -12.96
C LYS A 55 -30.68 -25.42 -13.34
N ASP A 56 -30.45 -26.71 -13.63
CA ASP A 56 -31.51 -27.64 -14.04
C ASP A 56 -32.31 -28.18 -12.85
N ILE A 57 -31.83 -27.94 -11.62
CA ILE A 57 -32.45 -28.33 -10.34
C ILE A 57 -33.11 -27.11 -9.67
N LEU A 58 -32.55 -25.93 -9.89
CA LEU A 58 -32.99 -24.69 -9.26
C LEU A 58 -34.20 -24.06 -9.96
N SER A 59 -35.01 -23.33 -9.21
CA SER A 59 -36.13 -22.57 -9.78
C SER A 59 -35.62 -21.37 -10.58
N LYS A 60 -36.49 -20.85 -11.45
CA LYS A 60 -36.23 -19.63 -12.22
C LYS A 60 -35.87 -18.45 -11.31
N ASP A 61 -36.57 -18.29 -10.19
CA ASP A 61 -36.31 -17.22 -9.21
C ASP A 61 -34.89 -17.29 -8.65
N ALA A 62 -34.37 -18.49 -8.38
CA ALA A 62 -33.00 -18.67 -7.89
C ALA A 62 -31.96 -18.30 -8.97
N ILE A 63 -32.25 -18.58 -10.24
CA ILE A 63 -31.40 -18.19 -11.37
C ILE A 63 -31.39 -16.67 -11.52
N GLU A 64 -32.56 -16.02 -11.53
CA GLU A 64 -32.67 -14.56 -11.63
C GLU A 64 -31.95 -13.84 -10.48
N LEU A 65 -32.05 -14.37 -9.25
CA LEU A 65 -31.28 -13.86 -8.11
C LEU A 65 -29.77 -14.01 -8.32
N SER A 66 -29.31 -15.12 -8.90
CA SER A 66 -27.88 -15.34 -9.18
C SER A 66 -27.33 -14.37 -10.22
N GLU A 67 -28.10 -14.05 -11.26
CA GLU A 67 -27.74 -13.06 -12.28
C GLU A 67 -27.65 -11.65 -11.68
N LYS A 68 -28.55 -11.32 -10.74
CA LYS A 68 -28.48 -10.06 -10.00
C LYS A 68 -27.21 -9.99 -9.14
N VAL A 69 -26.88 -11.06 -8.42
CA VAL A 69 -25.67 -11.13 -7.60
C VAL A 69 -24.41 -10.99 -8.47
N GLU A 70 -24.36 -11.63 -9.64
CA GLU A 70 -23.26 -11.48 -10.61
C GLU A 70 -23.05 -10.00 -11.00
N LYS A 71 -24.14 -9.30 -11.35
CA LYS A 71 -24.09 -7.88 -11.70
C LYS A 71 -23.63 -7.00 -10.54
N ASP A 72 -24.20 -7.21 -9.34
CA ASP A 72 -23.86 -6.43 -8.15
C ASP A 72 -22.39 -6.66 -7.74
N LYS A 73 -21.90 -7.89 -7.87
CA LYS A 73 -20.49 -8.27 -7.67
C LYS A 73 -19.57 -7.53 -8.63
N ILE A 74 -19.86 -7.52 -9.93
CA ILE A 74 -19.06 -6.79 -10.94
C ILE A 74 -19.01 -5.30 -10.60
N ASN A 75 -20.14 -4.70 -10.25
CA ASN A 75 -20.20 -3.29 -9.88
C ASN A 75 -19.36 -2.98 -8.63
N LEU A 76 -19.49 -3.81 -7.58
CA LEU A 76 -18.69 -3.69 -6.37
C LEU A 76 -17.20 -3.81 -6.67
N GLN A 77 -16.81 -4.82 -7.44
CA GLN A 77 -15.41 -5.04 -7.84
C GLN A 77 -14.84 -3.82 -8.59
N ASN A 78 -15.59 -3.24 -9.53
CA ASN A 78 -15.18 -2.04 -10.24
C ASN A 78 -15.02 -0.84 -9.31
N SER A 79 -15.98 -0.60 -8.41
CA SER A 79 -15.88 0.49 -7.43
C SER A 79 -14.67 0.31 -6.49
N LEU A 80 -14.40 -0.91 -6.04
CA LEU A 80 -13.24 -1.24 -5.23
C LEU A 80 -11.93 -0.98 -5.99
N PHE A 81 -11.84 -1.37 -7.26
CA PHE A 81 -10.65 -1.07 -8.08
C PHE A 81 -10.42 0.43 -8.24
N GLU A 82 -11.46 1.23 -8.49
CA GLU A 82 -11.32 2.68 -8.60
C GLU A 82 -10.86 3.30 -7.27
N ILE A 83 -11.42 2.87 -6.14
CA ILE A 83 -10.95 3.27 -4.80
C ILE A 83 -9.47 2.93 -4.62
N GLY A 84 -9.05 1.73 -5.03
CA GLY A 84 -7.65 1.30 -5.00
C GLY A 84 -6.72 2.20 -5.78
N LYS A 85 -7.11 2.58 -7.01
CA LYS A 85 -6.33 3.53 -7.82
C LYS A 85 -6.17 4.87 -7.12
N PHE A 86 -7.22 5.40 -6.50
CA PHE A 86 -7.14 6.67 -5.77
C PHE A 86 -6.21 6.57 -4.55
N ILE A 87 -6.32 5.51 -3.75
CA ILE A 87 -5.47 5.29 -2.57
C ILE A 87 -4.01 5.12 -3.00
N GLN A 88 -3.75 4.29 -4.01
CA GLN A 88 -2.40 4.07 -4.53
C GLN A 88 -1.81 5.37 -5.10
N SER A 89 -2.59 6.14 -5.86
CA SER A 89 -2.16 7.44 -6.37
C SER A 89 -1.83 8.42 -5.24
N ALA A 90 -2.66 8.48 -4.20
CA ALA A 90 -2.39 9.32 -3.03
C ALA A 90 -1.10 8.91 -2.33
N LEU A 91 -0.89 7.61 -2.11
CA LEU A 91 0.33 7.06 -1.53
C LEU A 91 1.56 7.43 -2.39
N ASP A 92 1.47 7.24 -3.70
CA ASP A 92 2.54 7.51 -4.65
C ASP A 92 2.86 9.00 -4.79
N THR A 93 1.98 9.90 -4.36
CA THR A 93 2.24 11.35 -4.32
C THR A 93 2.96 11.82 -3.06
N ILE A 94 3.05 10.99 -2.01
CA ILE A 94 3.75 11.37 -0.77
C ILE A 94 5.23 11.63 -1.10
N ASN A 95 5.69 12.82 -0.73
CA ASN A 95 7.08 13.21 -0.87
C ASN A 95 7.92 12.52 0.22
N ILE A 96 9.07 12.00 -0.16
CA ILE A 96 10.02 11.36 0.76
C ILE A 96 11.23 12.28 0.84
N SER A 97 11.47 12.86 2.01
CA SER A 97 12.57 13.82 2.15
C SER A 97 13.93 13.11 2.31
N GLY A 98 15.01 13.79 1.96
CA GLY A 98 16.36 13.26 2.20
C GLY A 98 16.64 13.01 3.69
N GLU A 99 16.18 13.90 4.57
CA GLU A 99 16.32 13.77 6.02
C GLU A 99 15.53 12.57 6.56
N GLU A 100 14.32 12.31 6.04
CA GLU A 100 13.55 11.11 6.35
C GLU A 100 14.32 9.83 5.99
N LEU A 101 14.94 9.80 4.81
CA LEU A 101 15.75 8.65 4.37
C LEU A 101 17.01 8.48 5.23
N ASP A 102 17.65 9.56 5.66
CA ASP A 102 18.81 9.50 6.55
C ASP A 102 18.45 8.88 7.90
N VAL A 103 17.40 9.40 8.54
CA VAL A 103 16.90 8.86 9.81
C VAL A 103 16.46 7.40 9.65
N ALA A 104 15.77 7.07 8.57
CA ALA A 104 15.31 5.71 8.32
C ALA A 104 16.45 4.74 8.02
N ALA A 105 17.52 5.16 7.33
CA ALA A 105 18.70 4.34 7.09
C ALA A 105 19.44 4.03 8.40
N GLU A 106 19.64 5.02 9.27
CA GLU A 106 20.21 4.82 10.60
C GLU A 106 19.39 3.82 11.43
N GLN A 107 18.07 3.97 11.43
CA GLN A 107 17.18 3.03 12.11
C GLN A 107 17.29 1.62 11.50
N LEU A 108 17.33 1.49 10.17
CA LEU A 108 17.41 0.19 9.52
C LEU A 108 18.70 -0.56 9.87
N ILE A 109 19.82 0.16 9.98
CA ILE A 109 21.10 -0.40 10.46
C ILE A 109 20.98 -0.90 11.90
N LEU A 110 20.34 -0.12 12.78
CA LEU A 110 20.12 -0.52 14.19
C LEU A 110 19.25 -1.78 14.29
N PHE A 111 18.22 -1.91 13.46
CA PHE A 111 17.34 -3.07 13.45
C PHE A 111 17.98 -4.32 12.85
N ASN A 112 18.85 -4.18 11.84
CA ASN A 112 19.49 -5.30 11.16
C ASN A 112 20.90 -5.61 11.67
N HIS A 113 21.35 -4.96 12.76
CA HIS A 113 22.63 -5.16 13.43
C HIS A 113 23.90 -4.76 12.64
N SER A 114 23.82 -4.62 11.32
CA SER A 114 24.91 -4.13 10.48
C SER A 114 24.42 -3.39 9.23
N LYS A 115 25.32 -2.62 8.61
CA LYS A 115 25.05 -1.92 7.33
C LYS A 115 24.83 -2.92 6.19
N ASP A 116 25.61 -4.00 6.15
CA ASP A 116 25.50 -5.03 5.12
C ASP A 116 24.15 -5.78 5.21
N ASP A 117 23.71 -6.13 6.42
CA ASP A 117 22.42 -6.77 6.64
C ASP A 117 21.25 -5.84 6.28
N ALA A 118 21.38 -4.55 6.59
CA ALA A 118 20.39 -3.54 6.21
C ALA A 118 20.28 -3.38 4.68
N ILE A 119 21.40 -3.45 3.94
CA ILE A 119 21.40 -3.43 2.47
C ILE A 119 20.67 -4.67 1.93
N VAL A 120 21.02 -5.86 2.39
CA VAL A 120 20.37 -7.12 1.96
C VAL A 120 18.87 -7.08 2.21
N TYR A 121 18.46 -6.54 3.37
CA TYR A 121 17.05 -6.37 3.69
C TYR A 121 16.37 -5.39 2.74
N ALA A 122 16.94 -4.21 2.51
CA ALA A 122 16.36 -3.20 1.63
C ALA A 122 16.28 -3.67 0.16
N GLU A 123 17.28 -4.43 -0.34
CA GLU A 123 17.22 -5.07 -1.66
C GLU A 123 16.08 -6.07 -1.78
N LYS A 124 15.84 -6.85 -0.71
CA LYS A 124 14.74 -7.81 -0.66
C LYS A 124 13.38 -7.11 -0.67
N GLU A 125 13.21 -6.04 0.09
CA GLU A 125 11.94 -5.30 0.14
C GLU A 125 11.67 -4.53 -1.17
N LEU A 126 12.72 -4.03 -1.83
CA LEU A 126 12.60 -3.40 -3.15
C LEU A 126 12.19 -4.42 -4.23
N LYS A 127 12.58 -5.69 -4.07
CA LYS A 127 12.35 -6.74 -5.06
C LYS A 127 10.86 -7.00 -5.25
N GLY A 128 10.39 -6.75 -6.48
CA GLY A 128 9.00 -7.00 -6.87
C GLY A 128 8.08 -5.79 -6.72
N LEU A 129 8.62 -4.64 -6.31
CA LEU A 129 7.89 -3.37 -6.35
C LEU A 129 7.94 -2.78 -7.76
N GLU A 130 6.83 -2.18 -8.18
CA GLU A 130 6.74 -1.49 -9.45
C GLU A 130 7.50 -0.14 -9.37
N PRO A 131 8.37 0.18 -10.36
CA PRO A 131 9.06 1.46 -10.41
C PRO A 131 8.09 2.64 -10.36
N GLY A 132 8.41 3.64 -9.54
CA GLY A 132 7.60 4.85 -9.39
C GLY A 132 6.61 4.83 -8.22
N THR A 133 6.29 3.65 -7.68
CA THR A 133 5.47 3.54 -6.46
C THR A 133 6.18 4.15 -5.25
N TYR A 134 5.43 4.60 -4.24
CA TYR A 134 5.97 5.15 -3.00
C TYR A 134 7.02 4.23 -2.38
N TRP A 135 6.70 2.95 -2.22
CA TRP A 135 7.60 1.98 -1.61
C TRP A 135 8.83 1.70 -2.47
N ALA A 136 8.70 1.68 -3.80
CA ALA A 136 9.86 1.57 -4.68
C ALA A 136 10.80 2.78 -4.52
N ARG A 137 10.24 4.00 -4.47
CA ARG A 137 11.01 5.23 -4.24
C ARG A 137 11.67 5.23 -2.85
N TYR A 138 10.94 4.81 -1.82
CA TYR A 138 11.41 4.72 -0.45
C TYR A 138 12.59 3.76 -0.31
N TRP A 139 12.44 2.51 -0.74
CA TRP A 139 13.49 1.50 -0.60
C TRP A 139 14.70 1.79 -1.50
N SER A 140 14.48 2.35 -2.69
CA SER A 140 15.59 2.79 -3.55
C SER A 140 16.37 3.93 -2.88
N GLY A 141 15.68 4.93 -2.32
CA GLY A 141 16.32 6.03 -1.60
C GLY A 141 17.08 5.56 -0.35
N LEU A 142 16.56 4.56 0.37
CA LEU A 142 17.28 3.94 1.48
C LEU A 142 18.55 3.22 1.01
N LEU A 143 18.48 2.46 -0.08
CA LEU A 143 19.65 1.78 -0.64
C LEU A 143 20.73 2.77 -1.07
N GLU A 144 20.36 3.91 -1.64
CA GLU A 144 21.33 4.96 -2.00
C GLU A 144 22.08 5.48 -0.75
N ARG A 145 21.36 5.75 0.35
CA ARG A 145 21.97 6.18 1.62
C ARG A 145 22.82 5.10 2.26
N LEU A 146 22.36 3.86 2.22
CA LEU A 146 23.11 2.71 2.74
C LEU A 146 24.32 2.36 1.88
N ASN A 147 24.41 2.78 0.63
CA ASN A 147 25.62 2.53 -0.20
C ASN A 147 26.60 3.72 -0.22
N SER A 148 26.18 4.88 0.29
CA SER A 148 27.02 6.06 0.47
C SER A 148 27.95 5.93 1.69
#